data_AF-A0A3P5XQV5-F1
#
_entry.id   AF-A0A3P5XQV5-F1
#
_cell.length_a   1.000
_cell.length_b   1.000
_cell.length_c   1.000
_cell.angle_alpha   90.00
_cell.angle_beta   90.00
_cell.angle_gamma   90.00
#
_symmetry.space_group_name_H-M   'P 1'
#
loop_
_entity.id
_entity.type
_entity.pdbx_description
1 polymer ?
#
loop_
_entity_poly.entity_id
_entity_poly.type
_entity_poly.pdbx_seq_one_letter_code
_entity_poly.pdbx_strand_id
1 'polypeptide(L)'
;MIAALGGSNVPGQRASSDGKMNIRRWRSKVALTVVIAAAAAGLGAAPASAAQPPPGYPTSQVMATASNPTLGSIQIRRGFYDNAIDQGWGMDKAWNKHNIWSVEAMRRVMLSTNITPQGLQYLLKAYAGKYQCSGSTCTLTDQREVRGIYDTQSYTNYYGWPVGGKMGQLTMYCYQGGELLCPNWVTYSITNPGVNNPYRSSSPSADTNLSAEESSEQAEILSSDEIVTLDQAIAAGDEQVAFSYEPLPEVIDAP
;
A
#
# COMPACT_ATOMS: atom_id res chain seq x y z
N MET A 1 42.38 20.00 40.26
CA MET A 1 41.37 19.12 40.89
C MET A 1 41.01 18.09 39.83
N ILE A 2 41.67 16.94 39.70
CA ILE A 2 41.80 15.74 40.56
C ILE A 2 40.45 15.08 40.91
N ALA A 3 40.37 13.79 40.53
CA ALA A 3 39.45 12.70 40.94
C ALA A 3 38.07 12.66 40.26
N ALA A 4 37.47 11.52 39.88
CA ALA A 4 37.80 10.07 39.90
C ALA A 4 36.83 9.39 38.89
N LEU A 5 37.23 8.46 38.02
CA LEU A 5 37.34 6.99 38.16
C LEU A 5 36.19 6.28 38.90
N GLY A 6 35.49 5.39 38.18
CA GLY A 6 34.61 4.32 38.68
C GLY A 6 33.52 4.00 37.66
N GLY A 7 33.24 2.77 37.23
CA GLY A 7 33.73 1.46 37.60
C GLY A 7 33.14 0.42 36.63
N SER A 8 33.84 -0.70 36.51
CA SER A 8 33.63 -1.78 35.55
C SER A 8 32.57 -2.81 35.95
N ASN A 9 32.21 -3.63 34.95
CA ASN A 9 31.76 -5.04 35.03
C ASN A 9 30.33 -5.36 35.49
N VAL A 10 29.55 -5.96 34.57
CA VAL A 10 28.95 -7.30 34.75
C VAL A 10 28.82 -8.01 33.39
N PRO A 11 29.54 -9.11 33.12
CA PRO A 11 29.20 -10.06 32.06
C PRO A 11 28.38 -11.22 32.65
N GLY A 12 27.09 -11.27 32.33
CA GLY A 12 26.20 -12.36 32.70
C GLY A 12 26.02 -13.35 31.55
N GLN A 13 26.92 -14.33 31.45
CA GLN A 13 26.68 -15.54 30.67
C GLN A 13 25.52 -16.34 31.30
N ARG A 14 24.50 -16.67 30.52
CA ARG A 14 23.65 -17.83 30.79
C ARG A 14 23.65 -18.75 29.57
N ALA A 15 24.41 -19.83 29.71
CA ALA A 15 24.20 -21.06 28.98
C ALA A 15 22.83 -21.64 29.34
N SER A 16 22.06 -22.09 28.35
CA SER A 16 20.98 -23.05 28.61
C SER A 16 20.79 -23.98 27.42
N SER A 17 21.23 -25.20 27.67
CA SER A 17 20.67 -26.50 27.30
C SER A 17 20.34 -26.83 25.83
N ASP A 18 21.21 -27.66 25.29
CA ASP A 18 20.97 -28.65 24.24
C ASP A 18 19.62 -29.37 24.42
N GLY A 19 18.66 -29.02 23.57
CA GLY A 19 17.46 -29.81 23.32
C GLY A 19 17.78 -30.96 22.35
N LYS A 20 18.04 -32.15 22.88
CA LYS A 20 18.12 -33.41 22.11
C LYS A 20 16.79 -33.66 21.39
N MET A 21 16.77 -33.41 20.09
CA MET A 21 15.64 -33.70 19.22
C MET A 21 15.53 -35.22 19.00
N ASN A 22 14.48 -35.81 19.58
CA ASN A 22 14.20 -37.23 19.56
C ASN A 22 13.57 -37.61 18.21
N ILE A 23 14.39 -38.07 17.26
CA ILE A 23 13.94 -38.53 15.93
C ILE A 23 13.22 -39.87 16.08
N ARG A 24 11.90 -39.84 16.30
CA ARG A 24 11.05 -41.01 16.15
C ARG A 24 10.81 -41.28 14.66
N ARG A 25 11.56 -42.26 14.14
CA ARG A 25 11.31 -42.88 12.83
C ARG A 25 9.92 -43.50 12.80
N TRP A 26 8.96 -42.85 12.17
CA TRP A 26 7.71 -43.46 11.75
C TRP A 26 7.89 -44.05 10.35
N ARG A 27 7.91 -45.38 10.29
CA ARG A 27 7.82 -46.16 9.06
C ARG A 27 6.35 -46.28 8.68
N SER A 28 5.84 -45.34 7.89
CA SER A 28 4.55 -45.49 7.23
C SER A 28 4.74 -46.07 5.83
N LYS A 29 4.01 -47.15 5.57
CA LYS A 29 4.09 -48.00 4.40
C LYS A 29 3.64 -47.24 3.16
N VAL A 30 4.40 -47.47 2.09
CA VAL A 30 4.13 -47.08 0.70
C VAL A 30 2.77 -47.64 0.26
N ALA A 31 1.86 -46.76 -0.15
CA ALA A 31 0.69 -47.09 -0.96
C ALA A 31 0.82 -46.32 -2.28
N LEU A 32 1.35 -47.01 -3.29
CA LEU A 32 1.51 -46.51 -4.65
C LEU A 32 0.13 -46.42 -5.30
N THR A 33 -0.45 -45.23 -5.31
CA THR A 33 -1.69 -44.94 -6.03
C THR A 33 -1.34 -44.30 -7.37
N VAL A 34 -1.61 -45.01 -8.46
CA VAL A 34 -1.48 -44.49 -9.84
C VAL A 34 -2.62 -43.51 -10.06
N VAL A 35 -2.32 -42.22 -10.04
CA VAL A 35 -3.25 -41.16 -10.44
C VAL A 35 -3.02 -40.86 -11.92
N ILE A 36 -4.02 -41.15 -12.74
CA ILE A 36 -4.08 -40.75 -14.15
C ILE A 36 -4.26 -39.22 -14.16
N ALA A 37 -3.20 -38.49 -14.44
CA ALA A 37 -3.26 -37.04 -14.60
C ALA A 37 -3.86 -36.71 -15.98
N ALA A 38 -5.14 -36.35 -15.99
CA ALA A 38 -5.73 -35.64 -17.12
C ALA A 38 -5.09 -34.26 -17.21
N ALA A 39 -4.22 -34.06 -18.20
CA ALA A 39 -3.68 -32.76 -18.55
C ALA A 39 -4.81 -31.90 -19.13
N ALA A 40 -5.58 -31.24 -18.27
CA ALA A 40 -6.41 -30.13 -18.67
C ALA A 40 -5.46 -29.00 -19.08
N ALA A 41 -5.34 -28.78 -20.40
CA ALA A 41 -4.75 -27.58 -20.96
C ALA A 41 -5.63 -26.39 -20.57
N GLY A 42 -5.45 -25.91 -19.34
CA GLY A 42 -5.91 -24.61 -18.93
C GLY A 42 -5.17 -23.59 -19.79
N LEU A 43 -5.85 -23.06 -20.80
CA LEU A 43 -5.51 -21.77 -21.38
C LEU A 43 -5.67 -20.75 -20.26
N GLY A 44 -4.67 -20.65 -19.39
CA GLY A 44 -4.56 -19.56 -18.44
C GLY A 44 -4.44 -18.31 -19.29
N ALA A 45 -5.49 -17.49 -19.31
CA ALA A 45 -5.35 -16.12 -19.74
C ALA A 45 -4.20 -15.55 -18.89
N ALA A 46 -3.07 -15.22 -19.54
CA ALA A 46 -2.05 -14.47 -18.86
C ALA A 46 -2.74 -13.22 -18.28
N PRO A 47 -2.47 -12.86 -17.01
CA PRO A 47 -3.04 -11.65 -16.44
C PRO A 47 -2.76 -10.52 -17.43
N ALA A 48 -3.81 -9.80 -17.82
CA ALA A 48 -3.71 -8.74 -18.81
C ALA A 48 -2.63 -7.76 -18.35
N SER A 49 -1.45 -7.84 -18.97
CA SER A 49 -0.39 -6.87 -18.70
C SER A 49 -0.91 -5.53 -19.18
N ALA A 50 -0.90 -4.53 -18.30
CA ALA A 50 -1.26 -3.16 -18.65
C ALA A 50 -0.39 -2.72 -19.85
N ALA A 51 -0.97 -2.71 -21.04
CA ALA A 51 -0.32 -2.27 -22.27
C ALA A 51 -0.47 -0.76 -22.39
N GLN A 52 0.32 -0.14 -23.26
CA GLN A 52 0.13 1.26 -23.62
C GLN A 52 -1.34 1.51 -23.99
N PRO A 53 -2.00 2.55 -23.43
CA PRO A 53 -3.41 2.77 -23.69
C PRO A 53 -3.64 3.14 -25.17
N PRO A 54 -4.86 2.91 -25.70
CA PRO A 54 -5.18 3.26 -27.08
C PRO A 54 -5.13 4.78 -27.32
N PRO A 55 -4.85 5.24 -28.56
CA PRO A 55 -4.92 6.66 -28.89
C PRO A 55 -6.27 7.28 -28.48
N GLY A 56 -6.22 8.46 -27.85
CA GLY A 56 -7.41 9.16 -27.34
C GLY A 56 -7.74 8.85 -25.87
N TYR A 57 -6.99 7.95 -25.22
CA TYR A 57 -7.14 7.72 -23.78
C TYR A 57 -6.89 9.01 -22.97
N PRO A 58 -7.77 9.35 -21.99
CA PRO A 58 -7.79 10.67 -21.37
C PRO A 58 -6.75 10.83 -20.26
N THR A 59 -5.46 10.63 -20.58
CA THR A 59 -4.34 10.67 -19.62
C THR A 59 -4.27 11.97 -18.82
N SER A 60 -4.71 13.10 -19.40
CA SER A 60 -4.71 14.41 -18.76
C SER A 60 -5.92 14.68 -17.85
N GLN A 61 -6.94 13.81 -17.83
CA GLN A 61 -8.13 14.01 -17.00
C GLN A 61 -7.74 14.10 -15.52
N VAL A 62 -8.19 15.18 -14.86
CA VAL A 62 -8.02 15.36 -13.42
C VAL A 62 -9.12 14.58 -12.71
N MET A 63 -8.73 13.52 -11.99
CA MET A 63 -9.64 12.63 -11.27
C MET A 63 -10.01 13.21 -9.91
N ALA A 64 -9.02 13.82 -9.24
CA ALA A 64 -9.19 14.49 -7.96
C ALA A 64 -8.17 15.62 -7.79
N THR A 65 -8.37 16.42 -6.76
CA THR A 65 -7.41 17.44 -6.32
C THR A 65 -7.26 17.36 -4.81
N ALA A 66 -6.02 17.30 -4.33
CA ALA A 66 -5.67 17.38 -2.92
C ALA A 66 -5.24 18.82 -2.59
N SER A 67 -5.93 19.46 -1.66
CA SER A 67 -5.56 20.79 -1.14
C SER A 67 -4.54 20.64 -0.02
N ASN A 68 -3.28 20.38 -0.39
CA ASN A 68 -2.20 20.21 0.58
C ASN A 68 -1.90 21.56 1.28
N PRO A 69 -1.79 21.59 2.62
CA PRO A 69 -1.61 22.84 3.37
C PRO A 69 -0.27 23.54 3.08
N THR A 70 0.75 22.80 2.64
CA THR A 70 2.10 23.33 2.38
C THR A 70 2.35 23.55 0.89
N LEU A 71 1.94 22.59 0.06
CA LEU A 71 2.26 22.53 -1.37
C LEU A 71 1.15 23.09 -2.27
N GLY A 72 0.02 23.49 -1.67
CA GLY A 72 -1.16 23.99 -2.38
C GLY A 72 -1.94 22.88 -3.07
N SER A 73 -2.52 23.19 -4.23
CA SER A 73 -3.36 22.27 -4.98
C SER A 73 -2.52 21.24 -5.75
N ILE A 74 -2.60 19.97 -5.36
CA ILE A 74 -1.98 18.84 -6.06
C ILE A 74 -3.05 18.10 -6.88
N GLN A 75 -2.88 18.07 -8.19
CA GLN A 75 -3.80 17.36 -9.08
C GLN A 75 -3.47 15.86 -9.10
N ILE A 76 -4.48 15.02 -9.00
CA ILE A 76 -4.38 13.59 -9.24
C ILE A 76 -5.05 13.35 -10.59
N ARG A 77 -4.24 13.00 -11.58
CA ARG A 77 -4.68 12.78 -12.95
C ARG A 77 -4.73 11.29 -13.25
N ARG A 78 -5.51 10.91 -14.26
CA ARG A 78 -5.60 9.57 -14.80
C ARG A 78 -4.21 8.98 -15.07
N GLY A 79 -3.43 9.66 -15.92
CA GLY A 79 -2.13 9.17 -16.33
C GLY A 79 -2.22 7.92 -17.20
N PHE A 80 -1.21 7.05 -17.15
CA PHE A 80 -1.21 5.73 -17.79
C PHE A 80 -0.12 4.85 -17.16
N TYR A 81 -0.15 3.54 -17.44
CA TYR A 81 0.97 2.64 -17.17
C TYR A 81 1.12 1.59 -18.27
N ASP A 82 2.34 1.39 -18.72
CA ASP A 82 2.76 0.34 -19.64
C ASP A 82 3.78 -0.56 -18.93
N ASN A 83 3.33 -1.78 -18.60
CA ASN A 83 4.11 -2.79 -17.91
C ASN A 83 5.25 -3.34 -18.79
N ALA A 84 5.12 -3.33 -20.11
CA ALA A 84 6.11 -3.92 -21.01
C ALA A 84 7.44 -3.13 -21.02
N ILE A 85 7.36 -1.81 -20.83
CA ILE A 85 8.52 -0.91 -20.79
C ILE A 85 8.72 -0.22 -19.44
N ASP A 86 7.89 -0.58 -18.45
CA ASP A 86 7.85 -0.02 -17.10
C ASP A 86 7.74 1.53 -17.07
N GLN A 87 6.91 2.10 -17.95
CA GLN A 87 6.70 3.54 -18.05
C GLN A 87 5.27 3.92 -17.71
N GLY A 88 5.11 5.13 -17.19
CA GLY A 88 3.80 5.64 -16.82
C GLY A 88 3.88 6.69 -15.72
N TRP A 89 2.73 7.24 -15.40
CA TRP A 89 2.54 8.25 -14.37
C TRP A 89 1.07 8.30 -13.93
N GLY A 90 0.78 9.08 -12.88
CA GLY A 90 -0.57 9.38 -12.43
C GLY A 90 -1.22 8.25 -11.62
N MET A 91 -2.55 8.24 -11.63
CA MET A 91 -3.39 7.25 -10.97
C MET A 91 -3.15 5.86 -11.55
N ASP A 92 -3.12 5.71 -12.87
CA ASP A 92 -3.04 4.40 -13.53
C ASP A 92 -1.74 3.67 -13.16
N LYS A 93 -0.63 4.39 -12.98
CA LYS A 93 0.60 3.80 -12.47
C LYS A 93 0.50 3.37 -11.02
N ALA A 94 -0.08 4.22 -10.16
CA ALA A 94 -0.31 3.86 -8.76
C ALA A 94 -1.25 2.64 -8.63
N TRP A 95 -2.26 2.54 -9.48
CA TRP A 95 -3.18 1.42 -9.56
C TRP A 95 -2.48 0.15 -10.05
N ASN A 96 -2.03 0.16 -11.31
CA ASN A 96 -1.58 -1.05 -12.00
C ASN A 96 -0.21 -1.54 -11.53
N LYS A 97 0.72 -0.64 -11.18
CA LYS A 97 2.08 -1.02 -10.76
C LYS A 97 2.18 -1.23 -9.25
N HIS A 98 1.46 -0.43 -8.47
CA HIS A 98 1.70 -0.29 -7.05
C HIS A 98 0.54 -0.77 -6.17
N ASN A 99 -0.56 -1.22 -6.77
CA ASN A 99 -1.76 -1.70 -6.09
C ASN A 99 -2.40 -0.67 -5.13
N ILE A 100 -2.29 0.61 -5.48
CA ILE A 100 -3.05 1.69 -4.86
C ILE A 100 -4.25 2.00 -5.75
N TRP A 101 -5.34 1.27 -5.54
CA TRP A 101 -6.53 1.26 -6.40
C TRP A 101 -7.61 2.29 -6.03
N SER A 102 -7.31 3.27 -5.16
CA SER A 102 -8.29 4.29 -4.78
C SER A 102 -7.76 5.69 -4.99
N VAL A 103 -8.46 6.49 -5.80
CA VAL A 103 -8.18 7.92 -5.96
C VAL A 103 -8.32 8.65 -4.63
N GLU A 104 -9.26 8.23 -3.78
CA GLU A 104 -9.41 8.79 -2.44
C GLU A 104 -8.22 8.44 -1.55
N ALA A 105 -7.69 7.21 -1.62
CA ALA A 105 -6.46 6.85 -0.91
C ALA A 105 -5.28 7.72 -1.39
N MET A 106 -5.15 7.90 -2.70
CA MET A 106 -4.14 8.77 -3.29
C MET A 106 -4.28 10.22 -2.78
N ARG A 107 -5.50 10.75 -2.78
CA ARG A 107 -5.80 12.11 -2.29
C ARG A 107 -5.41 12.28 -0.83
N ARG A 108 -5.72 11.30 0.03
CA ARG A 108 -5.35 11.34 1.45
C ARG A 108 -3.84 11.34 1.66
N VAL A 109 -3.07 10.55 0.92
CA VAL A 109 -1.60 10.59 1.01
C VAL A 109 -1.05 11.92 0.48
N MET A 110 -1.64 12.48 -0.59
CA MET A 110 -1.26 13.79 -1.13
C MET A 110 -1.52 14.96 -0.17
N LEU A 111 -2.34 14.78 0.86
CA LEU A 111 -2.58 15.78 1.92
C LEU A 111 -1.50 15.75 3.03
N SER A 112 -0.56 14.80 2.99
CA SER A 112 0.47 14.67 4.02
C SER A 112 1.34 15.93 4.15
N THR A 113 1.61 16.31 5.39
CA THR A 113 2.57 17.35 5.77
C THR A 113 3.99 16.81 5.96
N ASN A 114 4.15 15.48 5.98
CA ASN A 114 5.45 14.80 6.05
C ASN A 114 6.10 14.78 4.65
N ILE A 115 6.77 15.88 4.32
CA ILE A 115 7.26 16.20 2.97
C ILE A 115 8.79 16.21 2.95
N THR A 116 9.39 15.53 1.98
CA THR A 116 10.82 15.57 1.69
C THR A 116 11.05 16.12 0.27
N PRO A 117 11.73 17.26 0.09
CA PRO A 117 12.09 17.77 -1.24
C PRO A 117 13.07 16.83 -1.96
N GLN A 118 12.86 16.62 -3.26
CA GLN A 118 13.68 15.79 -4.14
C GLN A 118 13.92 16.50 -5.48
N GLY A 119 14.63 17.63 -5.44
CA GLY A 119 14.84 18.47 -6.62
C GLY A 119 13.54 19.15 -7.05
N LEU A 120 13.03 18.81 -8.24
CA LEU A 120 11.78 19.35 -8.78
C LEU A 120 10.52 18.63 -8.27
N GLN A 121 10.73 17.55 -7.52
CA GLN A 121 9.68 16.70 -6.97
C GLN A 121 9.64 16.81 -5.44
N TYR A 122 8.49 16.45 -4.88
CA TYR A 122 8.28 16.28 -3.45
C TYR A 122 7.86 14.85 -3.17
N LEU A 123 8.50 14.25 -2.18
CA LEU A 123 8.07 12.97 -1.61
C LEU A 123 7.18 13.25 -0.40
N LEU A 124 5.93 12.83 -0.48
CA LEU A 124 4.94 12.88 0.61
C LEU A 124 4.84 11.50 1.25
N LYS A 125 4.95 11.42 2.57
CA LYS A 125 4.90 10.16 3.33
C LYS A 125 3.63 10.03 4.13
N ALA A 126 3.07 8.84 4.15
CA ALA A 126 2.02 8.44 5.07
C ALA A 126 2.28 7.01 5.55
N TYR A 127 1.50 6.55 6.51
CA TYR A 127 1.65 5.25 7.13
C TYR A 127 0.29 4.57 7.21
N ALA A 128 0.24 3.36 6.68
CA ALA A 128 -0.88 2.43 6.80
C ALA A 128 -0.47 1.32 7.78
N GLY A 129 -1.32 1.00 8.74
CA GLY A 129 -1.02 -0.02 9.73
C GLY A 129 -2.17 -1.00 9.93
N LYS A 130 -1.80 -2.23 10.28
CA LYS A 130 -2.71 -3.31 10.64
C LYS A 130 -2.42 -3.75 12.07
N TYR A 131 -3.46 -3.80 12.88
CA TYR A 131 -3.40 -4.12 14.30
C TYR A 131 -4.14 -5.42 14.58
N GLN A 132 -3.59 -6.22 15.50
CA GLN A 132 -4.28 -7.37 16.10
C GLN A 132 -4.74 -6.97 17.50
N CYS A 133 -6.00 -7.19 17.80
CA CYS A 133 -6.63 -6.84 19.06
C CYS A 133 -6.73 -8.04 20.00
N SER A 134 -6.55 -7.77 21.29
CA SER A 134 -6.75 -8.73 22.37
C SER A 134 -7.22 -7.97 23.62
N GLY A 135 -8.48 -8.17 23.98
CA GLY A 135 -9.11 -7.41 25.08
C GLY A 135 -9.23 -5.92 24.74
N SER A 136 -8.73 -5.05 25.61
CA SER A 136 -8.81 -3.59 25.45
C SER A 136 -7.64 -2.98 24.67
N THR A 137 -6.72 -3.78 24.16
CA THR A 137 -5.51 -3.31 23.50
C THR A 137 -5.33 -3.94 22.14
N CYS A 138 -4.81 -3.18 21.18
CA CYS A 138 -4.41 -3.69 19.88
C CYS A 138 -2.94 -3.39 19.62
N THR A 139 -2.23 -4.38 19.09
CA THR A 139 -0.81 -4.31 18.79
C THR A 139 -0.58 -4.26 17.29
N LEU A 140 0.30 -3.35 16.85
CA LEU A 140 0.67 -3.17 15.45
C LEU A 140 1.40 -4.43 14.96
N THR A 141 0.81 -5.12 13.99
CA THR A 141 1.38 -6.35 13.41
C THR A 141 2.09 -6.10 12.09
N ASP A 142 1.63 -5.10 11.33
CA ASP A 142 2.25 -4.70 10.08
C ASP A 142 2.08 -3.19 9.86
N GLN A 143 3.09 -2.57 9.25
CA GLN A 143 3.07 -1.17 8.86
C GLN A 143 3.75 -0.99 7.50
N ARG A 144 3.10 -0.20 6.65
CA ARG A 144 3.62 0.21 5.34
C ARG A 144 3.77 1.73 5.32
N GLU A 145 4.98 2.20 5.02
CA GLU A 145 5.19 3.60 4.61
C GLU A 145 4.67 3.74 3.18
N VAL A 146 3.71 4.63 2.96
CA VAL A 146 3.14 4.93 1.65
C VAL A 146 3.76 6.23 1.16
N ARG A 147 4.36 6.19 -0.02
CA ARG A 147 5.08 7.28 -0.66
C ARG A 147 4.33 7.78 -1.85
N GLY A 148 3.90 9.04 -1.79
CA GLY A 148 3.36 9.76 -2.93
C GLY A 148 4.38 10.72 -3.52
N ILE A 149 4.57 10.70 -4.84
CA ILE A 149 5.49 11.59 -5.54
C ILE A 149 4.69 12.71 -6.21
N TYR A 150 4.96 13.95 -5.85
CA TYR A 150 4.39 15.14 -6.47
C TYR A 150 5.44 15.84 -7.35
N ASP A 151 5.14 15.98 -8.63
CA ASP A 151 5.95 16.76 -9.58
C ASP A 151 5.27 18.12 -9.86
N THR A 152 6.03 19.19 -9.61
CA THR A 152 5.56 20.57 -9.78
C THR A 152 5.62 21.08 -11.21
N GLN A 153 6.34 20.37 -12.08
CA GLN A 153 6.62 20.80 -13.44
C GLN A 153 5.36 20.73 -14.31
N SER A 154 5.34 21.56 -15.35
CA SER A 154 4.30 21.52 -16.39
C SER A 154 4.83 20.85 -17.63
N TYR A 155 4.03 19.97 -18.21
CA TYR A 155 4.37 19.23 -19.41
C TYR A 155 3.25 19.37 -20.44
N THR A 156 3.62 19.49 -21.71
CA THR A 156 2.67 19.24 -22.80
C THR A 156 2.43 17.74 -22.90
N ASN A 157 3.52 16.98 -23.04
CA ASN A 157 3.52 15.52 -23.08
C ASN A 157 4.57 14.97 -22.11
N TYR A 158 4.31 13.77 -21.58
CA TYR A 158 5.26 13.00 -20.76
C TYR A 158 5.21 11.54 -21.22
N TYR A 159 6.37 10.99 -21.59
CA TYR A 159 6.48 9.69 -22.29
C TYR A 159 5.56 9.58 -23.53
N GLY A 160 5.42 10.68 -24.28
CA GLY A 160 4.58 10.72 -25.49
C GLY A 160 3.08 10.89 -25.23
N TRP A 161 2.64 10.92 -23.97
CA TRP A 161 1.22 11.07 -23.60
C TRP A 161 0.87 12.46 -23.10
N PRO A 162 -0.31 13.01 -23.45
CA PRO A 162 -0.72 14.34 -23.01
C PRO A 162 -0.81 14.47 -21.49
N VAL A 163 -0.18 15.50 -20.94
CA VAL A 163 -0.40 15.97 -19.56
C VAL A 163 -1.24 17.24 -19.59
N GLY A 164 -0.91 18.17 -20.49
CA GLY A 164 -1.68 19.40 -20.71
C GLY A 164 -1.63 20.38 -19.54
N GLY A 165 -0.52 20.44 -18.79
CA GLY A 165 -0.38 21.33 -17.64
C GLY A 165 0.56 20.79 -16.58
N LYS A 166 0.34 21.20 -15.32
CA LYS A 166 1.09 20.68 -14.16
C LYS A 166 0.88 19.17 -14.03
N MET A 167 1.98 18.44 -13.82
CA MET A 167 1.96 16.99 -13.63
C MET A 167 1.09 16.60 -12.43
N GLY A 168 1.34 17.19 -11.26
CA GLY A 168 0.65 16.78 -10.04
C GLY A 168 1.23 15.48 -9.50
N GLN A 169 0.38 14.54 -9.09
CA GLN A 169 0.84 13.22 -8.64
C GLN A 169 1.52 12.48 -9.80
N LEU A 170 2.80 12.18 -9.64
CA LEU A 170 3.56 11.36 -10.58
C LEU A 170 3.32 9.87 -10.35
N THR A 171 3.33 9.40 -9.09
CA THR A 171 3.03 8.01 -8.72
C THR A 171 2.80 7.90 -7.20
N MET A 172 2.35 6.73 -6.74
CA MET A 172 2.24 6.36 -5.33
C MET A 172 2.61 4.89 -5.13
N TYR A 173 3.34 4.56 -4.07
CA TYR A 173 3.81 3.19 -3.80
C TYR A 173 4.07 2.93 -2.32
N CYS A 174 4.09 1.67 -1.91
CA CYS A 174 4.56 1.26 -0.59
C CYS A 174 6.07 1.20 -0.56
N TYR A 175 6.69 1.61 0.54
CA TYR A 175 8.12 1.48 0.77
C TYR A 175 8.39 0.44 1.85
N GLN A 176 8.89 -0.72 1.43
CA GLN A 176 9.39 -1.76 2.31
C GLN A 176 10.68 -2.37 1.78
N GLY A 177 11.82 -1.74 2.06
CA GLY A 177 13.11 -2.30 1.66
C GLY A 177 13.30 -2.50 0.15
N GLY A 178 12.48 -1.87 -0.70
CA GLY A 178 12.55 -1.95 -2.16
C GLY A 178 11.31 -2.56 -2.83
N GLU A 179 10.42 -3.21 -2.09
CA GLU A 179 9.12 -3.66 -2.63
C GLU A 179 8.25 -2.44 -2.97
N LEU A 180 7.68 -2.43 -4.18
CA LEU A 180 6.88 -1.32 -4.71
C LEU A 180 5.37 -1.63 -4.77
N LEU A 181 4.97 -2.88 -4.58
CA LEU A 181 3.58 -3.32 -4.61
C LEU A 181 2.99 -3.29 -3.20
N CYS A 182 1.84 -2.64 -3.03
CA CYS A 182 1.14 -2.62 -1.76
C CYS A 182 0.25 -3.86 -1.59
N PRO A 183 0.17 -4.45 -0.38
CA PRO A 183 -0.93 -5.36 -0.04
C PRO A 183 -2.29 -4.68 -0.17
N ASN A 184 -3.37 -5.43 -0.45
CA ASN A 184 -4.70 -4.82 -0.65
C ASN A 184 -5.19 -4.07 0.58
N TRP A 185 -4.86 -4.59 1.78
CA TRP A 185 -5.24 -3.98 3.05
C TRP A 185 -4.69 -2.55 3.22
N VAL A 186 -3.61 -2.18 2.53
CA VAL A 186 -3.03 -0.83 2.61
C VAL A 186 -4.02 0.19 2.07
N THR A 187 -4.44 0.04 0.83
CA THR A 187 -5.39 0.98 0.21
C THR A 187 -6.68 1.03 1.01
N TYR A 188 -7.16 -0.14 1.45
CA TYR A 188 -8.32 -0.25 2.33
C TYR A 188 -8.14 0.54 3.64
N SER A 189 -6.99 0.41 4.33
CA SER A 189 -6.71 1.13 5.58
C SER A 189 -6.71 2.64 5.40
N ILE A 190 -6.24 3.13 4.24
CA ILE A 190 -6.20 4.56 3.93
C ILE A 190 -7.62 5.09 3.78
N THR A 191 -8.53 4.35 3.13
CA THR A 191 -9.92 4.78 2.90
C THR A 191 -10.82 4.54 4.11
N ASN A 192 -10.56 3.49 4.90
CA ASN A 192 -11.38 3.03 6.02
C ASN A 192 -10.59 2.96 7.34
N PRO A 193 -10.06 4.08 7.86
CA PRO A 193 -9.34 4.05 9.12
C PRO A 193 -10.31 3.71 10.27
N GLY A 194 -9.97 2.68 11.05
CA GLY A 194 -10.72 2.23 12.24
C GLY A 194 -10.52 3.11 13.47
N VAL A 195 -9.42 3.89 13.50
CA VAL A 195 -9.17 4.92 14.52
C VAL A 195 -9.53 6.31 14.01
N ASN A 196 -9.72 7.28 14.93
CA ASN A 196 -9.94 8.68 14.60
C ASN A 196 -8.79 9.23 13.73
N ASN A 197 -9.01 9.20 12.42
CA ASN A 197 -8.14 9.86 11.47
C ASN A 197 -8.53 11.35 11.41
N PRO A 198 -7.66 12.28 11.85
CA PRO A 198 -7.98 13.71 11.88
C PRO A 198 -8.24 14.32 10.49
N TYR A 199 -7.97 13.57 9.41
CA TYR A 199 -8.18 13.96 8.02
C TYR A 199 -9.39 13.29 7.35
N ARG A 200 -10.26 12.60 8.11
CA ARG A 200 -11.48 11.96 7.59
C ARG A 200 -12.60 12.96 7.20
N SER A 201 -12.30 14.25 7.04
CA SER A 201 -13.33 15.28 6.84
C SER A 201 -14.08 15.09 5.52
N SER A 202 -15.28 14.49 5.62
CA SER A 202 -16.48 14.56 4.75
C SER A 202 -16.23 14.82 3.26
N SER A 203 -15.18 14.22 2.71
CA SER A 203 -14.81 14.46 1.33
C SER A 203 -15.63 13.51 0.48
N PRO A 204 -16.24 14.00 -0.61
CA PRO A 204 -16.97 13.15 -1.53
C PRO A 204 -16.03 12.04 -2.02
N SER A 205 -16.53 10.81 -2.10
CA SER A 205 -15.73 9.72 -2.64
C SER A 205 -15.27 10.11 -4.05
N ALA A 206 -13.96 10.04 -4.29
CA ALA A 206 -13.40 10.32 -5.60
C ALA A 206 -13.84 9.29 -6.67
N ASP A 207 -14.53 8.22 -6.25
CA ASP A 207 -15.05 7.17 -7.12
C ASP A 207 -16.10 7.69 -8.12
N THR A 208 -16.70 8.88 -7.90
CA THR A 208 -17.69 9.47 -8.84
C THR A 208 -17.20 9.71 -10.28
N ASN A 209 -15.88 9.60 -10.54
CA ASN A 209 -15.31 9.80 -11.87
C ASN A 209 -14.69 8.52 -12.48
N LEU A 210 -14.81 7.36 -11.85
CA LEU A 210 -14.29 6.12 -12.42
C LEU A 210 -15.13 5.67 -13.62
N SER A 211 -14.45 5.09 -14.62
CA SER A 211 -15.11 4.36 -15.68
C SER A 211 -15.71 3.06 -15.14
N ALA A 212 -16.68 2.49 -15.85
CA ALA A 212 -17.31 1.23 -15.45
C ALA A 212 -16.30 0.08 -15.31
N GLU A 213 -15.26 0.06 -16.14
CA GLU A 213 -14.17 -0.93 -16.08
C GLU A 213 -13.37 -0.78 -14.79
N GLU A 214 -12.90 0.42 -14.46
CA GLU A 214 -12.18 0.71 -13.21
C GLU A 214 -13.04 0.42 -11.97
N SER A 215 -14.33 0.75 -12.01
CA SER A 215 -15.26 0.40 -10.94
C SER A 215 -15.43 -1.11 -10.78
N SER A 216 -15.41 -1.87 -11.88
CA SER A 216 -15.48 -3.33 -11.86
C SER A 216 -14.20 -3.93 -11.27
N GLU A 217 -13.03 -3.45 -11.67
CA GLU A 217 -11.74 -3.90 -11.10
C GLU A 217 -11.66 -3.58 -9.60
N GLN A 218 -12.10 -2.41 -9.18
CA GLN A 218 -12.17 -2.04 -7.77
C GLN A 218 -13.08 -3.00 -6.99
N ALA A 219 -14.24 -3.33 -7.55
CA ALA A 219 -15.17 -4.27 -6.95
C ALA A 219 -14.56 -5.67 -6.82
N GLU A 220 -13.81 -6.12 -7.83
CA GLU A 220 -13.09 -7.40 -7.78
C GLU A 220 -12.04 -7.41 -6.65
N ILE A 221 -11.24 -6.34 -6.52
CA ILE A 221 -10.25 -6.21 -5.44
C ILE A 221 -10.92 -6.19 -4.06
N LEU A 222 -12.01 -5.44 -3.92
CA LEU A 222 -12.80 -5.40 -2.67
C LEU A 222 -13.44 -6.75 -2.34
N SER A 223 -13.70 -7.59 -3.34
CA SER A 223 -14.19 -8.95 -3.17
C SER A 223 -13.09 -10.00 -2.94
N SER A 224 -11.81 -9.60 -2.94
CA SER A 224 -10.71 -10.52 -2.69
C SER A 224 -10.78 -11.14 -1.30
N ASP A 225 -10.34 -12.40 -1.17
CA ASP A 225 -10.34 -13.15 0.09
C ASP A 225 -9.59 -12.40 1.21
N GLU A 226 -8.55 -11.64 0.87
CA GLU A 226 -7.78 -10.83 1.82
C GLU A 226 -8.65 -9.72 2.45
N ILE A 227 -9.35 -8.93 1.62
CA ILE A 227 -10.22 -7.85 2.10
C ILE A 227 -11.44 -8.42 2.83
N VAL A 228 -12.05 -9.48 2.30
CA VAL A 228 -13.20 -10.14 2.95
C VAL A 228 -12.83 -10.69 4.32
N THR A 229 -11.65 -11.32 4.45
CA THR A 229 -11.17 -11.84 5.74
C THR A 229 -10.87 -10.71 6.71
N LEU A 230 -10.23 -9.63 6.24
CA LEU A 230 -9.95 -8.44 7.04
C LEU A 230 -11.25 -7.79 7.54
N ASP A 231 -12.25 -7.61 6.67
CA ASP A 231 -13.56 -7.06 7.02
C ASP A 231 -14.26 -7.91 8.09
N GLN A 232 -14.20 -9.24 7.96
CA GLN A 232 -14.74 -10.15 8.97
C GLN A 232 -13.99 -10.03 10.30
N ALA A 233 -12.67 -9.93 10.28
CA ALA A 233 -11.86 -9.77 11.49
C ALA A 233 -12.08 -8.41 12.18
N ILE A 234 -12.26 -7.34 11.40
CA ILE A 234 -12.65 -6.01 11.91
C ILE A 234 -14.04 -6.07 12.53
N ALA A 235 -15.00 -6.71 11.86
CA ALA A 235 -16.35 -6.89 12.39
C ALA A 235 -16.39 -7.74 13.68
N ALA A 236 -15.47 -8.70 13.81
CA ALA A 236 -15.29 -9.49 15.02
C ALA A 236 -14.56 -8.72 16.14
N GLY A 237 -13.90 -7.60 15.83
CA GLY A 237 -13.06 -6.84 16.76
C GLY A 237 -11.67 -7.45 17.00
N ASP A 238 -11.27 -8.42 16.18
CA ASP A 238 -9.97 -9.11 16.28
C ASP A 238 -8.86 -8.32 15.55
N GLU A 239 -9.19 -7.58 14.50
CA GLU A 239 -8.25 -6.74 13.77
C GLU A 239 -8.73 -5.29 13.66
N GLN A 240 -7.78 -4.38 13.42
CA GLN A 240 -8.04 -2.99 13.10
C GLN A 240 -7.06 -2.46 12.06
N VAL A 241 -7.48 -1.45 11.31
CA VAL A 241 -6.62 -0.74 10.36
C VAL A 241 -6.54 0.74 10.69
N ALA A 242 -5.39 1.35 10.45
CA ALA A 242 -5.14 2.75 10.74
C ALA A 242 -4.38 3.44 9.61
N PHE A 243 -4.53 4.77 9.55
CA PHE A 243 -3.81 5.65 8.63
C PHE A 243 -3.34 6.91 9.34
N SER A 244 -2.09 7.32 9.09
CA SER A 244 -1.48 8.52 9.67
C SER A 244 -0.43 9.14 8.74
N TYR A 245 -0.06 10.40 8.96
CA TYR A 245 1.11 11.03 8.32
C TYR A 245 2.41 10.86 9.11
N GLU A 246 2.29 10.28 10.30
CA GLU A 246 3.38 9.92 11.19
C GLU A 246 3.39 8.40 11.40
N PRO A 247 4.54 7.80 11.74
CA PRO A 247 4.61 6.39 12.12
C PRO A 247 3.57 6.07 13.20
N LEU A 248 2.89 4.93 13.03
CA LEU A 248 1.83 4.50 13.92
C LEU A 248 2.44 3.92 15.21
N PRO A 249 1.79 4.12 16.36
CA PRO A 249 2.26 3.57 17.63
C PRO A 249 2.15 2.04 17.65
N GLU A 250 3.06 1.38 18.36
CA GLU A 250 3.08 -0.09 18.48
C GLU A 250 1.82 -0.63 19.16
N VAL A 251 1.20 0.13 20.06
CA VAL A 251 -0.01 -0.25 20.79
C VAL A 251 -1.03 0.88 20.77
N ILE A 252 -2.29 0.53 20.58
CA ILE A 252 -3.45 1.42 20.69
C ILE A 252 -4.52 0.79 21.59
N ASP A 253 -5.43 1.61 22.09
CA ASP A 253 -6.65 1.12 22.74
C ASP A 253 -7.61 0.56 21.67
N ALA A 254 -8.31 -0.51 22.01
CA ALA A 254 -9.42 -1.01 21.19
C ALA A 254 -10.60 -0.01 21.20
N PRO A 255 -11.36 0.12 20.11
CA PRO A 255 -12.49 1.05 19.96
C PRO A 255 -13.68 0.69 20.86
#